data_AF-D3VG78-F1
#
_entry.id   AF-D3VG78-F1
#
_cell.length_a   1.000
_cell.length_b   1.000
_cell.length_c   1.000
_cell.angle_alpha   90.00
_cell.angle_beta   90.00
_cell.angle_gamma   90.00
#
_symmetry.space_group_name_H-M   'P 1'
#
loop_
_entity.id
_entity.type
_entity.pdbx_description
1 polymer ?
#
loop_
_entity_poly.entity_id
_entity_poly.type
_entity_poly.pdbx_seq_one_letter_code
_entity_poly.pdbx_strand_id
1 'polypeptide(L)'
;MSVFLFLLLVSGIVIWRPYFAEYFPIPLIRIALLVHSLAAIGLILTIIVHTYAAFWVKGSVRAMVEGWVTRGWAKKHHPRWYREIVEQEQQNGQQKEKE
;
A
#
# COMPACT_ATOMS: atom_id res chain seq x y z
N MET A 1 -0.10 3.03 -4.94
CA MET A 1 0.25 1.67 -5.42
C MET A 1 -0.96 0.96 -6.00
N SER A 2 -2.07 0.83 -5.26
CA SER A 2 -3.25 0.04 -5.68
C SER A 2 -3.85 0.44 -7.03
N VAL A 3 -3.89 1.75 -7.34
CA VAL A 3 -4.37 2.23 -8.65
C VAL A 3 -3.50 1.73 -9.80
N PHE A 4 -2.17 1.82 -9.68
CA PHE A 4 -1.25 1.34 -10.72
C PHE A 4 -1.33 -0.17 -10.90
N LEU A 5 -1.49 -0.93 -9.80
CA LEU A 5 -1.70 -2.38 -9.87
C LEU A 5 -2.98 -2.74 -10.63
N PHE A 6 -4.06 -2.02 -10.37
CA PHE A 6 -5.33 -2.23 -11.08
C PHE A 6 -5.19 -1.91 -12.58
N LEU A 7 -4.57 -0.78 -12.93
CA LEU A 7 -4.31 -0.40 -14.31
C LEU A 7 -3.43 -1.43 -15.04
N LEU A 8 -2.37 -1.92 -14.38
CA LEU A 8 -1.50 -2.97 -14.91
C LEU A 8 -2.24 -4.28 -15.13
N LEU A 9 -3.12 -4.67 -14.20
CA LEU A 9 -3.93 -5.88 -14.32
C LEU A 9 -4.86 -5.80 -15.52
N VAL A 10 -5.65 -4.74 -15.63
CA VAL A 10 -6.63 -4.58 -16.72
C VAL A 10 -5.93 -4.46 -18.07
N SER A 11 -4.94 -3.57 -18.19
CA SER A 11 -4.19 -3.41 -19.44
C SER A 11 -3.37 -4.64 -19.79
N GLY A 12 -2.84 -5.35 -18.78
CA GLY A 12 -2.10 -6.60 -18.93
C GLY A 12 -2.96 -7.70 -19.53
N ILE A 13 -4.19 -7.88 -19.03
CA ILE A 13 -5.16 -8.83 -19.60
C ILE A 13 -5.45 -8.49 -21.06
N VAL A 14 -5.66 -7.21 -21.40
CA VAL A 14 -5.96 -6.78 -22.77
C VAL A 14 -4.82 -7.07 -23.75
N ILE A 15 -3.55 -6.97 -23.32
CA ILE A 15 -2.38 -7.20 -24.19
C ILE A 15 -1.88 -8.66 -24.15
N TRP A 16 -2.48 -9.53 -23.34
CA TRP A 16 -1.98 -10.88 -23.08
C TRP A 16 -2.21 -11.80 -24.29
N ARG A 17 -1.13 -12.13 -24.99
CA ARG A 17 -1.11 -13.10 -26.09
C ARG A 17 -0.67 -14.49 -25.61
N PRO A 18 -1.20 -15.58 -26.20
CA PRO A 18 -2.29 -15.61 -27.19
C PRO A 18 -3.69 -15.53 -26.56
N TYR A 19 -3.81 -15.63 -25.23
CA TYR A 19 -5.07 -15.96 -24.56
C TYR A 19 -6.19 -14.92 -24.68
N PHE A 20 -5.90 -13.62 -24.59
CA PHE A 20 -6.94 -12.58 -24.45
C PHE A 20 -6.87 -11.49 -25.52
N ALA A 21 -5.67 -11.17 -26.02
CA ALA A 21 -5.46 -10.06 -26.94
C ALA A 21 -6.22 -10.22 -28.27
N GLU A 22 -6.56 -11.44 -28.69
CA GLU A 22 -7.28 -11.70 -29.95
C GLU A 22 -8.76 -11.30 -29.88
N TYR A 23 -9.34 -11.20 -28.68
CA TYR A 23 -10.73 -10.76 -28.48
C TYR A 23 -10.90 -9.23 -28.54
N PHE A 24 -9.81 -8.47 -28.61
CA PHE A 24 -9.84 -7.01 -28.56
C PHE A 24 -9.41 -6.37 -29.89
N PRO A 25 -10.01 -5.25 -30.29
CA PRO A 25 -9.65 -4.57 -31.53
C PRO A 25 -8.25 -3.93 -31.41
N ILE A 26 -7.51 -3.90 -32.53
CA ILE A 26 -6.12 -3.41 -32.59
C ILE A 26 -5.93 -2.01 -31.97
N PRO A 27 -6.82 -1.01 -32.19
CA PRO A 27 -6.68 0.30 -31.54
C PRO A 27 -6.69 0.23 -30.01
N LEU A 28 -7.52 -0.65 -29.41
CA LEU A 28 -7.59 -0.82 -27.97
C LEU A 28 -6.32 -1.44 -27.41
N ILE A 29 -5.75 -2.44 -28.10
CA ILE A 29 -4.47 -3.07 -27.71
C ILE A 29 -3.34 -2.03 -27.68
N ARG A 30 -3.31 -1.09 -28.65
CA ARG A 30 -2.30 -0.02 -28.69
C ARG A 30 -2.42 0.93 -27.50
N ILE A 31 -3.65 1.33 -27.16
CA ILE A 31 -3.91 2.17 -25.98
C ILE A 31 -3.54 1.40 -24.70
N ALA A 32 -3.92 0.12 -24.60
CA ALA A 32 -3.61 -0.73 -23.47
C ALA A 32 -2.09 -0.88 -23.27
N LEU A 33 -1.31 -1.05 -24.34
CA LEU A 33 0.16 -1.06 -24.26
C LEU A 33 0.71 0.25 -23.68
N LEU A 34 0.24 1.40 -24.18
CA LEU A 34 0.68 2.71 -23.71
C LEU A 34 0.34 2.90 -22.22
N VAL A 35 -0.90 2.59 -21.82
CA VAL A 35 -1.35 2.64 -20.43
C VAL A 35 -0.54 1.68 -19.55
N HIS A 36 -0.25 0.47 -20.02
CA HIS A 36 0.52 -0.53 -19.28
C HIS A 36 1.94 -0.03 -19.02
N SER A 37 2.62 0.49 -20.04
CA SER A 37 3.97 1.05 -19.90
C SER A 37 4.02 2.23 -18.94
N LEU A 38 3.06 3.16 -19.03
CA LEU A 38 2.99 4.31 -18.10
C LEU A 38 2.67 3.87 -16.68
N ALA A 39 1.75 2.92 -16.50
CA ALA A 39 1.39 2.37 -15.20
C ALA A 39 2.57 1.61 -14.57
N ALA A 40 3.37 0.89 -15.37
CA ALA A 40 4.57 0.21 -14.92
C ALA A 40 5.63 1.21 -14.41
N ILE A 41 5.90 2.27 -15.18
CA ILE A 41 6.83 3.33 -14.78
C ILE A 41 6.33 4.02 -13.50
N GLY A 42 5.06 4.37 -13.44
CA GLY A 42 4.45 5.00 -12.25
C GLY A 42 4.51 4.10 -11.01
N LEU A 43 4.30 2.79 -11.16
CA LEU A 43 4.42 1.84 -10.08
C LEU A 43 5.87 1.74 -9.57
N ILE A 44 6.85 1.66 -10.48
CA ILE A 44 8.27 1.60 -10.12
C ILE A 44 8.66 2.86 -9.33
N LEU A 45 8.32 4.05 -9.81
CA LEU A 45 8.57 5.31 -9.10
C LEU A 45 7.91 5.33 -7.71
N THR A 46 6.67 4.86 -7.62
CA THR A 46 5.95 4.78 -6.34
C THR A 46 6.63 3.83 -5.37
N ILE A 47 7.13 2.68 -5.84
CA ILE A 47 7.87 1.71 -5.02
C ILE A 47 9.18 2.32 -4.51
N ILE A 48 9.93 3.03 -5.36
CA ILE A 48 11.17 3.71 -4.94
C ILE A 48 10.89 4.69 -3.81
N VAL A 49 9.90 5.58 -3.98
CA VAL A 49 9.51 6.56 -2.96
C VAL A 49 9.02 5.88 -1.68
N HIS A 50 8.23 4.81 -1.80
CA HIS A 50 7.71 4.09 -0.65
C HIS A 50 8.81 3.40 0.16
N THR A 51 9.74 2.71 -0.51
CA THR A 51 10.90 2.08 0.12
C THR A 51 11.77 3.13 0.79
N TYR A 52 12.04 4.25 0.11
CA TYR A 52 12.77 5.38 0.70
C TYR A 52 12.11 5.90 1.97
N ALA A 53 10.79 6.12 1.96
CA ALA A 53 10.04 6.57 3.14
C ALA A 53 10.14 5.57 4.31
N ALA A 54 10.05 4.26 4.01
CA ALA A 54 10.19 3.21 5.02
C ALA A 54 11.59 3.21 5.67
N PHE A 55 12.65 3.43 4.88
CA PHE A 55 14.03 3.53 5.39
C PHE A 55 14.33 4.84 6.12
N TRP A 56 13.70 5.94 5.70
CA TRP A 56 13.87 7.27 6.29
C TRP A 56 13.22 7.35 7.68
N VAL A 57 11.98 6.88 7.81
CA VAL A 57 11.27 6.88 9.08
C VAL A 57 11.73 5.69 9.92
N LYS A 58 12.79 5.90 10.70
CA LYS A 58 13.39 4.88 11.57
C LYS A 58 12.33 4.22 12.46
N GLY A 59 12.35 2.89 12.50
CA GLY A 59 11.36 2.06 13.19
C GLY A 59 10.22 1.55 12.32
N SER A 60 9.97 2.12 11.14
CA SER A 60 8.86 1.69 10.27
C SER A 60 9.08 0.30 9.64
N VAL A 61 10.31 -0.01 9.22
CA VAL A 61 10.65 -1.35 8.70
C VAL A 61 10.45 -2.41 9.80
N ARG A 62 10.92 -2.13 11.03
CA ARG A 62 10.70 -3.02 12.16
C ARG A 62 9.22 -3.21 12.47
N ALA A 63 8.44 -2.13 12.40
CA ALA A 63 6.99 -2.19 12.56
C ALA A 63 6.33 -3.15 11.57
N MET A 64 6.78 -3.14 10.31
CA MET A 64 6.22 -3.99 9.25
C MET A 64 6.65 -5.45 9.37
N VAL A 65 7.89 -5.72 9.80
CA VAL A 65 8.44 -7.08 9.89
C VAL A 65 8.08 -7.77 11.21
N GLU A 66 8.20 -7.05 12.34
CA GLU A 66 7.95 -7.60 13.68
C GLU A 66 6.53 -7.33 14.19
N GLY A 67 5.78 -6.41 13.56
CA GLY A 67 4.39 -6.13 13.90
C GLY A 67 4.17 -5.18 15.08
N TRP A 68 5.22 -4.60 15.67
CA TRP A 68 5.10 -3.69 16.83
C TRP A 68 5.94 -2.41 16.70
N VAL A 69 5.50 -1.35 17.40
CA VAL A 69 6.17 -0.02 17.42
C VAL A 69 6.39 0.47 18.84
N THR A 70 7.38 1.34 19.03
CA THR A 70 7.59 1.98 20.34
C THR A 70 6.52 3.07 20.57
N ARG A 71 6.13 3.27 21.83
CA ARG A 71 5.20 4.36 22.22
C ARG A 71 5.71 5.74 21.76
N GLY A 72 7.03 5.97 21.85
CA GLY A 72 7.65 7.21 21.37
C GLY A 72 7.52 7.41 19.85
N TRP A 73 7.63 6.34 19.06
CA TRP A 73 7.42 6.41 17.61
C TRP A 73 5.96 6.68 17.28
N ALA A 74 5.03 5.99 17.94
CA ALA A 74 3.59 6.17 17.74
C ALA A 74 3.16 7.60 18.08
N LYS A 75 3.63 8.15 19.20
CA LYS A 75 3.36 9.55 19.60
C LYS A 75 3.88 10.56 18.58
N LYS A 76 5.05 10.31 17.96
CA LYS A 76 5.68 11.23 17.01
C LYS A 76 5.09 11.18 15.61
N HIS A 77 4.86 9.98 15.06
CA HIS A 77 4.44 9.80 13.67
C HIS A 77 2.94 9.56 13.50
N HIS A 78 2.26 9.05 14.53
CA HIS A 78 0.82 8.75 14.51
C HIS A 78 0.11 9.18 15.82
N PRO A 79 0.11 10.48 16.17
CA PRO A 79 -0.38 10.95 17.47
C PRO A 79 -1.88 10.71 17.72
N ARG A 80 -2.70 10.69 16.66
CA ARG A 80 -4.14 10.36 16.77
C ARG A 80 -4.33 8.91 17.20
N TRP A 81 -3.76 7.99 16.44
CA TRP A 81 -3.79 6.56 16.74
C TRP A 81 -3.20 6.23 18.12
N TYR A 82 -2.10 6.87 18.51
CA TYR A 82 -1.53 6.68 19.85
C TYR A 82 -2.51 7.05 20.98
N ARG A 83 -3.27 8.14 20.85
CA ARG A 83 -4.27 8.55 21.84
C ARG A 83 -5.41 7.56 21.93
N GLU A 84 -5.91 7.09 20.78
CA GLU A 84 -6.97 6.09 20.69
C GLU A 84 -6.58 4.79 21.41
N ILE A 85 -5.36 4.30 21.21
CA ILE A 85 -4.87 3.09 21.89
C ILE A 85 -4.73 3.29 23.41
N VAL A 86 -4.21 4.44 23.87
CA VAL A 86 -4.08 4.72 25.31
C VAL A 86 -5.44 4.82 25.99
N GLU A 87 -6.43 5.43 25.34
CA GLU A 87 -7.79 5.51 25.85
C GLU A 87 -8.44 4.12 25.93
N GLN A 88 -8.27 3.28 24.89
CA GLN A 88 -8.74 1.89 24.90
C GLN A 88 -8.09 1.06 26.02
N GLU A 89 -6.78 1.22 26.26
CA GLU A 89 -6.09 0.54 27.37
C GLU A 89 -6.70 0.92 28.73
N GLN A 90 -7.04 2.20 28.94
CA GLN A 90 -7.66 2.68 30.18
C GLN A 90 -9.07 2.11 30.38
N GLN A 91 -9.90 2.11 29.32
CA GLN A 91 -11.25 1.56 29.37
C GLN A 91 -11.23 0.05 29.69
N ASN A 92 -10.34 -0.71 29.03
CA ASN A 92 -10.19 -2.14 29.28
C ASN A 92 -9.70 -2.45 30.71
N GLY A 93 -8.84 -1.59 31.27
CA GLY A 93 -8.40 -1.71 32.67
C GLY A 93 -9.56 -1.50 33.66
N GLN A 94 -10.38 -0.48 33.43
CA GLN A 94 -11.55 -0.19 34.25
C GLN A 94 -12.64 -1.26 34.16
N GLN A 95 -12.78 -1.94 33.01
CA GLN A 95 -13.72 -3.04 32.86
C GLN A 95 -13.31 -4.27 33.67
N LYS A 96 -12.02 -4.63 33.65
CA LYS A 96 -11.49 -5.76 34.44
C LYS A 96 -11.56 -5.58 35.95
N GLU A 97 -11.55 -4.34 36.43
CA GLU A 97 -11.68 -4.04 37.86
C GLU A 97 -13.14 -4.09 38.34
N LYS A 98 -14.11 -4.07 37.40
CA LYS A 98 -15.55 -4.13 37.68
C LYS A 98 -16.13 -5.55 37.60
N GLU A 99 -15.40 -6.50 37.02
CA GLU A 99 -15.73 -7.93 36.96
C GLU A 99 -15.15 -8.68 38.18
#